data_AF-A0A831T0K1-F1
#
_entry.id   AF-A0A831T0K1-F1
#
_cell.length_a   1.000
_cell.length_b   1.000
_cell.length_c   1.000
_cell.angle_alpha   90.00
_cell.angle_beta   90.00
_cell.angle_gamma   90.00
#
_symmetry.space_group_name_H-M   'P 1'
#
loop_
_entity.id
_entity.type
_entity.pdbx_description
1 polymer ?
#
loop_
_entity_poly.entity_id
_entity_poly.type
_entity_poly.pdbx_seq_one_letter_code
_entity_poly.pdbx_strand_id
1 'polypeptide(L)' 'MASLLYGAGLRLMECLRLRVKDIDFSYSQIVVRDGKGNKDRVTVLPASLKEPLQKHLAKVRGAPRNRI' A
#
# COMPACT_ATOMS: atom_id res chain seq x y z
N MET A 1 -5.17 5.71 -6.04
CA MET A 1 -4.45 4.52 -6.54
C MET A 1 -3.39 4.84 -7.59
N ALA A 2 -3.63 5.68 -8.62
CA ALA A 2 -2.67 5.92 -9.72
C ALA A 2 -1.24 6.30 -9.25
N SER A 3 -1.13 7.13 -8.23
CA SER A 3 0.17 7.57 -7.70
C SER A 3 0.99 6.45 -7.03
N LEU A 4 0.35 5.39 -6.51
CA LEU A 4 1.05 4.22 -5.96
C LEU A 4 1.61 3.33 -7.07
N LEU A 5 0.87 3.17 -8.16
CA LEU A 5 1.34 2.41 -9.33
C LEU A 5 2.58 3.06 -9.94
N TYR A 6 2.53 4.38 -10.14
CA TYR A 6 3.63 5.13 -10.74
C TYR A 6 4.77 5.42 -9.76
N GLY A 7 4.44 5.96 -8.57
CA GLY A 7 5.43 6.42 -7.60
C GLY A 7 6.13 5.32 -6.80
N ALA A 8 5.47 4.18 -6.60
CA ALA A 8 6.06 3.03 -5.90
C ALA A 8 6.35 1.85 -6.85
N GLY A 9 6.13 1.98 -8.16
CA GLY A 9 6.41 0.93 -9.15
C GLY A 9 5.59 -0.34 -8.93
N LEU A 10 4.38 -0.21 -8.37
CA LEU A 10 3.48 -1.33 -8.12
C LEU A 10 2.78 -1.74 -9.40
N ARG A 11 2.65 -3.05 -9.62
CA ARG A 11 1.74 -3.59 -10.64
C ARG A 11 0.30 -3.44 -10.17
N LEU A 12 -0.64 -3.44 -11.11
CA LEU A 12 -2.07 -3.32 -10.82
C LEU A 12 -2.52 -4.34 -9.76
N MET A 13 -2.18 -5.62 -9.93
CA MET A 13 -2.56 -6.69 -9.00
C MET A 13 -1.88 -6.55 -7.63
N GLU A 14 -0.64 -6.04 -7.59
CA GLU A 14 0.09 -5.78 -6.34
C GLU A 14 -0.59 -4.64 -5.56
N CYS A 15 -1.01 -3.57 -6.24
CA CYS A 15 -1.74 -2.46 -5.63
C CYS A 15 -3.14 -2.87 -5.13
N LEU A 16 -3.83 -3.76 -5.86
CA LEU A 16 -5.16 -4.24 -5.47
C LEU A 16 -5.12 -5.18 -4.26
N ARG A 17 -4.04 -5.94 -4.09
CA ARG A 17 -3.85 -6.88 -2.97
C ARG A 17 -3.10 -6.25 -1.78
N LEU A 18 -2.61 -5.03 -1.92
CA LEU A 18 -1.84 -4.35 -0.89
C LEU A 18 -2.69 -4.18 0.38
N ARG A 19 -2.18 -4.64 1.52
CA ARG A 19 -2.86 -4.48 2.81
C ARG A 19 -2.21 -3.36 3.61
N VAL A 20 -2.97 -2.79 4.53
CA VAL A 20 -2.48 -1.72 5.42
C VAL A 20 -1.22 -2.15 6.20
N LYS A 21 -1.15 -3.42 6.60
CA LYS A 21 0.02 -4.00 7.31
C LYS A 21 1.29 -4.09 6.48
N ASP A 22 1.16 -4.04 5.15
CA ASP A 22 2.28 -4.14 4.23
C ASP A 22 2.88 -2.75 3.93
N ILE A 23 2.30 -1.66 4.49
CA ILE A 23 2.80 -0.29 4.37
C ILE A 23 3.49 0.13 5.68
N ASP A 24 4.80 0.35 5.62
CA ASP A 24 5.59 0.87 6.73
C ASP A 24 5.78 2.38 6.57
N PHE A 25 5.05 3.15 7.39
CA PHE A 25 5.14 4.61 7.38
C PHE A 25 6.40 5.15 8.09
N SER A 26 6.97 4.37 9.01
CA SER A 26 8.18 4.73 9.77
C SER A 26 9.40 4.69 8.85
N TYR A 27 9.55 3.60 8.10
CA TYR A 27 10.65 3.42 7.15
C TYR A 27 10.34 3.91 5.73
N SER A 28 9.10 4.38 5.47
CA SER A 28 8.65 4.83 4.15
C SER A 28 8.78 3.73 3.09
N GLN A 29 8.32 2.52 3.42
CA GLN A 29 8.48 1.34 2.58
C GLN A 29 7.14 0.62 2.39
N ILE A 30 6.99 -0.04 1.25
CA ILE A 30 5.85 -0.90 0.94
C ILE A 30 6.40 -2.29 0.65
N VAL A 31 5.91 -3.28 1.40
CA VAL A 31 6.20 -4.69 1.19
C VAL A 31 5.22 -5.23 0.15
N VAL A 32 5.74 -5.60 -1.00
CA VAL A 32 4.97 -6.26 -2.06
C VAL A 32 5.14 -7.75 -1.90
N ARG A 33 4.06 -8.40 -1.45
CA ARG A 33 3.99 -9.85 -1.34
C ARG A 33 3.57 -10.49 -2.66
N ASP A 34 3.97 -11.74 -2.87
CA ASP A 34 3.66 -12.50 -4.09
C ASP A 34 4.20 -11.84 -5.38
N GLY A 35 5.39 -11.25 -5.30
CA GLY A 35 6.12 -10.80 -6.48
C GLY A 35 6.47 -11.95 -7.42
N LYS A 36 6.91 -11.62 -8.64
CA LYS A 36 7.27 -12.62 -9.68
C LYS A 36 8.22 -13.68 -9.09
N GLY A 37 7.79 -14.94 -9.13
CA GLY A 37 8.54 -16.08 -8.58
C GLY A 37 8.33 -16.32 -7.08
N ASN A 38 7.19 -15.91 -6.50
CA ASN A 38 6.87 -16.02 -5.07
C ASN A 38 7.91 -15.38 -4.15
N LYS A 39 8.50 -14.28 -4.62
CA LYS A 39 9.45 -13.50 -3.83
C LYS A 39 8.81 -12.19 -3.41
N ASP A 40 8.86 -11.95 -2.12
CA ASP A 40 8.52 -10.66 -1.55
C ASP A 40 9.59 -9.65 -1.97
N ARG A 41 9.16 -8.43 -2.30
CA ARG A 41 10.07 -7.32 -2.60
C ARG A 41 9.63 -6.09 -1.83
N VAL A 42 10.57 -5.24 -1.49
CA VAL A 42 10.28 -3.96 -0.82
C VAL A 42 10.45 -2.84 -1.84
N THR A 43 9.48 -1.92 -1.88
CA THR A 43 9.55 -0.70 -2.68
C THR A 43 9.44 0.53 -1.78
N VAL A 44 9.89 1.68 -2.28
CA VAL A 44 9.86 2.94 -1.54
C VAL A 44 8.46 3.52 -1.61
N LEU A 45 7.96 3.99 -0.46
CA LEU A 45 6.77 4.83 -0.38
C LEU A 45 7.17 6.30 -0.59
N PRO A 46 6.73 6.96 -1.67
CA PRO A 46 6.97 8.38 -1.86
C PRO A 46 6.39 9.19 -0.69
N ALA A 47 7.17 10.16 -0.19
CA ALA A 47 6.75 11.02 0.94
C ALA A 47 5.44 11.76 0.64
N SER A 48 5.23 12.18 -0.61
CA SER A 48 3.99 12.84 -1.08
C SER A 48 2.74 11.97 -0.95
N LEU A 49 2.88 10.65 -0.80
CA LEU A 49 1.77 9.72 -0.65
C LEU A 49 1.48 9.33 0.80
N LYS A 50 2.34 9.70 1.76
CA LYS A 50 2.11 9.41 3.19
C LYS A 50 0.83 10.06 3.70
N GLU A 51 0.67 11.36 3.53
CA GLU A 51 -0.51 12.09 4.00
C GLU A 51 -1.81 11.65 3.31
N PRO A 52 -1.89 11.53 1.96
CA PRO A 52 -3.07 10.99 1.30
C PRO A 52 -3.45 9.59 1.77
N LEU A 53 -2.47 8.71 1.98
CA LEU A 53 -2.72 7.35 2.47
C LEU A 53 -3.21 7.34 3.91
N GLN A 54 -2.62 8.13 4.81
CA GLN A 54 -3.09 8.24 6.19
C GLN A 54 -4.53 8.77 6.25
N LYS A 55 -4.87 9.79 5.45
CA LYS A 55 -6.25 10.30 5.33
C LYS A 55 -7.21 9.24 4.80
N HIS A 56 -6.81 8.49 3.77
CA HIS A 56 -7.60 7.40 3.23
C HIS A 56 -7.82 6.28 4.27
N LEU A 57 -6.77 5.88 4.98
CA LEU A 57 -6.84 4.87 6.04
C LEU A 57 -7.71 5.31 7.21
N ALA A 58 -7.65 6.58 7.61
CA ALA A 58 -8.54 7.13 8.64
C ALA A 58 -10.02 7.06 8.21
N LYS A 59 -10.30 7.40 6.94
CA LYS A 59 -11.65 7.30 6.36
C LYS A 59 -12.16 5.85 6.30
N VAL A 60 -11.29 4.90 5.92
CA VAL A 60 -11.65 3.48 5.80
C VAL A 60 -11.76 2.81 7.18
N ARG A 61 -10.90 3.14 8.15
CA ARG A 61 -11.01 2.66 9.54
C ARG A 61 -12.23 3.22 10.27
N GLY A 62 -12.67 4.43 9.92
CA GLY A 62 -13.91 5.02 10.43
C GLY A 62 -15.18 4.39 9.86
N ALA A 63 -15.08 3.56 8.82
CA ALA A 63 -16.19 2.77 8.32
C ALA A 63 -16.24 1.43 9.08
N PRO A 64 -17.28 1.15 9.90
CA PRO A 64 -17.47 -0.19 10.45
C PRO A 64 -17.77 -1.13 9.30
N ARG A 65 -16.78 -1.92 8.85
CA ARG A 65 -17.05 -3.00 7.90
C ARG A 65 -15.99 -4.10 7.96
N ASN A 66 -16.25 -5.09 8.81
CA ASN A 66 -15.92 -6.48 8.48
C ASN A 66 -16.90 -7.45 9.17
N ARG A 67 -18.07 -7.64 8.55
CA ARG A 67 -18.83 -8.88 8.58
C ARG A 67 -19.23 -9.10 7.13
N ILE A 68 -18.43 -9.83 6.36
CA ILE A 68 -18.79 -11.02 5.57
C ILE A 68 -17.49 -11.73 5.18
#